data_AF-A0A9D4V9T7-F1
#
_entry.id   AF-A0A9D4V9T7-F1
#
_cell.length_a   1.000
_cell.length_b   1.000
_cell.length_c   1.000
_cell.angle_alpha   90.00
_cell.angle_beta   90.00
_cell.angle_gamma   90.00
#
_symmetry.space_group_name_H-M   'P 1'
#
loop_
_entity.id
_entity.type
_entity.pdbx_description
1 polymer ?
#
loop_
_entity_poly.entity_id
_entity_poly.type
_entity_poly.pdbx_seq_one_letter_code
_entity_poly.pdbx_strand_id
1 'polypeptide(L)'
;MGDKSVESSGRIPGTGLVHAPLSLLPSSFYTRHFKQAVELGPLFNKLVDDISRDDKFLQESLSRTREADAFTARLLDIHTLVLQEGIKQTIYLGLHRSDYMTDMHTGDLLQVEINTISSSFAGLGSQVTLLHRYLVDYIGGQSDLDSKAIPENEAAVGFAKAMAVAFEEWGNSSAVVLMVVQPGERNVYDQYWLSTKLQEKYPKVKLHCNSFLGLSKIFIMQLACFS
;
A
#
# COMPACT_ATOMS: atom_id res chain seq x y z
N MET A 1 -16.65 -3.13 1.96
CA MET A 1 -16.13 -2.15 2.94
C MET A 1 -17.03 -2.17 4.17
N GLY A 2 -16.54 -1.68 5.30
CA GLY A 2 -17.39 -1.45 6.45
C GLY A 2 -18.31 -0.23 6.25
N ASP A 3 -19.60 -0.40 6.51
CA ASP A 3 -20.61 0.66 6.54
C ASP A 3 -20.42 1.58 7.76
N LYS A 4 -20.31 2.89 7.51
CA LYS A 4 -20.15 3.90 8.57
C LYS A 4 -21.39 4.04 9.46
N SER A 5 -22.57 3.67 8.96
CA SER A 5 -23.84 3.75 9.69
C SER A 5 -24.02 2.62 10.71
N VAL A 6 -23.19 1.58 10.66
CA VAL A 6 -23.29 0.41 11.53
C VAL A 6 -22.12 0.38 12.53
N GLU A 7 -22.40 0.43 13.82
CA GLU A 7 -21.37 0.53 14.87
C GLU A 7 -20.42 -0.69 14.93
N SER A 8 -20.94 -1.89 14.67
CA SER A 8 -20.13 -3.12 14.66
C SER A 8 -19.21 -3.22 13.43
N SER A 9 -19.41 -2.36 12.43
CA SER A 9 -18.64 -2.38 11.20
C SER A 9 -17.17 -2.01 11.41
N GLY A 10 -16.27 -2.81 10.84
CA GLY A 10 -14.82 -2.69 11.05
C GLY A 10 -14.33 -3.19 12.42
N ARG A 11 -15.24 -3.52 13.35
CA ARG A 11 -14.90 -4.16 14.64
C ARG A 11 -15.09 -5.68 14.59
N ILE A 12 -16.20 -6.13 13.99
CA ILE A 12 -16.51 -7.55 13.82
C ILE A 12 -16.50 -7.87 12.32
N PRO A 13 -15.54 -8.69 11.84
CA PRO A 13 -15.50 -9.11 10.45
C PRO A 13 -16.83 -9.73 10.00
N GLY A 14 -17.33 -9.30 8.85
CA GLY A 14 -18.57 -9.84 8.24
C GLY A 14 -19.84 -9.08 8.63
N THR A 15 -19.77 -8.08 9.50
CA THR A 15 -20.93 -7.30 9.95
C THR A 15 -20.95 -5.88 9.37
N GLY A 16 -22.14 -5.37 9.07
CA GLY A 16 -22.33 -4.00 8.58
C GLY A 16 -21.53 -3.73 7.31
N LEU A 17 -21.79 -4.49 6.24
CA LEU A 17 -21.05 -4.40 4.98
C LEU A 17 -21.81 -3.57 3.95
N VAL A 18 -21.06 -2.76 3.23
CA VAL A 18 -21.52 -2.01 2.07
C VAL A 18 -20.48 -2.12 0.94
N HIS A 19 -20.93 -1.94 -0.30
CA HIS A 19 -20.01 -1.85 -1.43
C HIS A 19 -18.99 -0.71 -1.22
N ALA A 20 -17.79 -0.84 -1.79
CA ALA A 20 -16.88 0.29 -1.85
C ALA A 20 -17.50 1.38 -2.76
N PRO A 21 -17.35 2.68 -2.43
CA PRO A 21 -17.66 3.74 -3.37
C PRO A 21 -16.89 3.51 -4.67
N LEU A 22 -17.58 3.56 -5.81
CA LEU A 22 -17.01 3.21 -7.10
C LEU A 22 -17.59 4.10 -8.21
N SER A 23 -16.81 4.30 -9.28
CA SER A 23 -17.35 4.76 -10.56
C SER A 23 -17.98 3.57 -11.29
N LEU A 24 -19.12 3.78 -11.94
CA LEU A 24 -19.81 2.71 -12.67
C LEU A 24 -18.99 2.25 -13.90
N LEU A 25 -18.39 3.20 -14.61
CA LEU A 25 -17.54 2.97 -15.78
C LEU A 25 -16.11 3.46 -15.52
N PRO A 26 -15.11 2.95 -16.27
CA PRO A 26 -13.73 3.41 -16.14
C PRO A 26 -13.58 4.85 -16.65
N SER A 27 -12.64 5.58 -16.06
CA SER A 27 -12.24 6.90 -16.56
C SER A 27 -11.34 6.74 -17.80
N SER A 28 -11.50 7.63 -18.78
CA SER A 28 -10.58 7.70 -19.91
C SER A 28 -9.20 8.20 -19.46
N PHE A 29 -8.15 7.57 -19.98
CA PHE A 29 -6.77 7.93 -19.66
C PHE A 29 -5.85 7.71 -20.87
N TYR A 30 -4.88 8.59 -21.06
CA TYR A 30 -3.98 8.50 -22.20
C TYR A 30 -3.01 7.33 -22.04
N THR A 31 -2.94 6.45 -23.05
CA THR A 31 -2.01 5.30 -23.07
C THR A 31 -0.55 5.75 -22.87
N ARG A 32 -0.16 6.90 -23.44
CA ARG A 32 1.19 7.46 -23.25
C ARG A 32 1.49 7.78 -21.77
N HIS A 33 0.53 8.35 -21.04
CA HIS A 33 0.69 8.67 -19.63
C HIS A 33 0.68 7.40 -18.77
N PHE A 34 -0.15 6.42 -19.11
CA PHE A 34 -0.15 5.14 -18.42
C PHE A 34 1.23 4.46 -18.50
N LYS A 35 1.81 4.39 -19.71
CA LYS A 35 3.15 3.83 -19.92
C LYS A 35 4.22 4.61 -19.16
N GLN A 36 4.17 5.94 -19.22
CA GLN A 36 5.09 6.80 -18.46
C GLN A 36 5.02 6.51 -16.95
N ALA A 37 3.82 6.41 -16.36
CA ALA A 37 3.64 6.11 -14.94
C ALA A 37 4.21 4.73 -14.56
N VAL A 38 4.02 3.73 -15.43
CA VAL A 38 4.59 2.37 -15.24
C VAL A 38 6.12 2.40 -15.31
N GLU A 39 6.70 3.12 -16.26
CA GLU A 39 8.16 3.27 -16.41
C GLU A 39 8.78 4.04 -15.23
N LEU A 40 8.07 5.01 -14.66
CA LEU A 40 8.50 5.77 -13.48
C LEU A 40 8.49 4.95 -12.19
N GLY A 41 7.68 3.89 -12.10
CA GLY A 41 7.52 3.10 -10.87
C GLY A 41 8.85 2.61 -10.27
N PRO A 42 9.66 1.82 -11.02
CA PRO A 42 10.96 1.36 -10.54
C PRO A 42 11.95 2.50 -10.23
N LEU A 43 11.87 3.63 -10.94
CA LEU A 43 12.73 4.78 -10.71
C LEU A 43 12.39 5.46 -9.37
N PHE A 44 11.11 5.63 -9.07
CA PHE A 44 10.68 6.13 -7.76
C PHE A 44 11.01 5.16 -6.63
N ASN A 45 10.89 3.85 -6.84
CA ASN A 45 11.29 2.85 -5.84
C ASN A 45 12.78 3.00 -5.49
N LYS A 46 13.64 3.16 -6.51
CA LYS A 46 15.07 3.40 -6.28
C LYS A 46 15.32 4.73 -5.59
N LEU A 47 14.65 5.80 -6.02
CA LEU A 47 14.79 7.12 -5.41
C LEU A 47 14.42 7.12 -3.92
N VAL A 48 13.33 6.44 -3.56
CA VAL A 48 12.91 6.29 -2.16
C VAL A 48 13.95 5.52 -1.35
N ASP A 49 14.50 4.43 -1.88
CA ASP A 49 15.55 3.66 -1.21
C ASP A 49 16.85 4.46 -1.03
N ASP A 50 17.28 5.21 -2.06
CA ASP A 50 18.49 6.02 -1.99
C ASP A 50 18.32 7.17 -0.97
N ILE A 51 17.16 7.84 -0.96
CA ILE A 51 16.85 8.93 -0.02
C ILE A 51 16.67 8.40 1.41
N SER A 52 16.05 7.23 1.61
CA SER A 52 15.80 6.67 2.94
C SER A 52 17.08 6.30 3.68
N ARG A 53 18.19 6.10 2.94
CA ARG A 53 19.52 5.80 3.46
C ARG A 53 20.38 7.05 3.71
N ASP A 54 19.92 8.23 3.30
CA ASP A 54 20.61 9.49 3.58
C ASP A 54 20.03 10.14 4.84
N ASP A 55 20.50 9.64 5.99
CA ASP A 55 20.07 10.08 7.32
C ASP A 55 20.19 11.60 7.50
N LYS A 56 21.28 12.16 6.99
CA LYS A 56 21.58 13.59 7.09
C LYS A 56 20.58 14.39 6.27
N PHE A 57 20.35 13.98 5.02
CA PHE A 57 19.36 14.63 4.16
C PHE A 57 17.97 14.62 4.77
N LEU A 58 17.51 13.48 5.34
CA LEU A 58 16.19 13.39 5.98
C LEU A 58 16.07 14.33 7.18
N GLN A 59 17.04 14.30 8.10
CA GLN A 59 17.02 15.13 9.30
C GLN A 59 17.11 16.62 8.98
N GLU A 60 17.98 17.01 8.04
CA GLU A 60 18.14 18.41 7.64
C GLU A 60 16.90 18.92 6.89
N SER A 61 16.37 18.15 5.94
CA SER A 61 15.20 18.54 5.14
C SER A 61 13.93 18.72 5.97
N LEU A 62 13.79 17.92 7.05
CA LEU A 62 12.61 17.96 7.93
C LEU A 62 12.83 18.77 9.22
N SER A 63 13.98 19.43 9.38
CA SER A 63 14.33 20.19 10.59
C SER A 63 13.31 21.27 10.96
N ARG A 64 12.81 22.05 9.99
CA ARG A 64 11.76 23.05 10.22
C ARG A 64 10.41 22.42 10.49
N THR A 65 10.09 21.33 9.79
CA THR A 65 8.84 20.58 10.00
C THR A 65 8.77 20.00 11.40
N ARG A 66 9.90 19.54 11.94
CA ARG A 66 10.03 19.06 13.32
C ARG A 66 9.58 20.10 14.35
N GLU A 67 9.90 21.37 14.14
CA GLU A 67 9.52 22.45 15.06
C GLU A 67 8.01 22.76 15.00
N ALA A 68 7.40 22.56 13.83
CA ALA A 68 6.01 22.89 13.57
C ALA A 68 5.03 21.72 13.81
N ASP A 69 5.47 20.47 13.67
CA ASP A 69 4.61 19.29 13.76
C ASP A 69 5.13 18.24 14.75
N ALA A 70 4.41 18.07 15.85
CA ALA A 70 4.77 17.15 16.92
C ALA A 70 4.73 15.67 16.50
N PHE A 71 3.97 15.32 15.46
CA PHE A 71 3.92 13.95 14.95
C PHE A 71 5.21 13.62 14.19
N THR A 72 5.60 14.43 13.21
CA THR A 72 6.87 14.32 12.48
C THR A 72 8.06 14.39 13.43
N ALA A 73 8.01 15.25 14.47
CA ALA A 73 9.08 15.31 15.47
C ALA A 73 9.34 13.95 16.14
N ARG A 74 8.28 13.24 16.54
CA ARG A 74 8.40 11.90 17.12
C ARG A 74 8.92 10.86 16.13
N LEU A 75 8.59 10.96 14.85
CA LEU A 75 9.15 10.06 13.83
C LEU A 75 10.66 10.28 13.68
N LEU A 76 11.11 11.54 13.69
CA LEU A 76 12.53 11.88 13.65
C LEU A 76 13.29 11.47 14.93
N ASP A 77 12.61 11.46 16.08
CA ASP A 77 13.17 10.94 17.34
C ASP A 77 13.44 9.43 17.24
N ILE A 78 12.47 8.66 16.73
CA ILE A 78 12.63 7.22 16.51
C ILE A 78 13.77 6.97 15.53
N HIS A 79 13.81 7.70 14.41
CA HIS A 79 14.90 7.61 13.44
C HIS A 79 16.27 7.85 14.09
N THR A 80 16.40 8.92 14.87
CA THR A 80 17.65 9.24 15.59
C THR A 80 18.05 8.14 16.57
N LEU A 81 17.09 7.61 17.33
CA LEU A 81 17.32 6.53 18.28
C LEU A 81 17.85 5.27 17.59
N VAL A 82 17.23 4.86 16.48
CA VAL A 82 17.67 3.69 15.70
C VAL A 82 19.11 3.87 15.18
N LEU A 83 19.48 5.07 14.73
CA LEU A 83 20.86 5.35 14.29
C LEU A 83 21.85 5.26 15.45
N GLN A 84 21.49 5.76 16.64
CA GLN A 84 22.34 5.69 17.83
C GLN A 84 22.54 4.26 18.33
N GLU A 85 21.51 3.41 18.26
CA GLU A 85 21.61 1.98 18.59
C GLU A 85 22.37 1.16 17.51
N GLY A 86 22.49 1.74 16.32
CA GLY A 86 23.10 1.13 15.14
C GLY A 86 22.13 0.23 14.40
N ILE A 87 22.02 0.45 13.08
CA ILE A 87 21.11 -0.29 12.19
C ILE A 87 21.43 -1.80 12.23
N LYS A 88 20.49 -2.61 12.73
CA LYS A 88 20.61 -4.09 12.80
C LYS A 88 19.92 -4.83 11.66
N GLN A 89 18.86 -4.24 11.09
CA GLN A 89 18.11 -4.78 9.96
C GLN A 89 18.65 -4.18 8.66
N THR A 90 19.08 -5.01 7.73
CA THR A 90 19.63 -4.58 6.43
C THR A 90 18.74 -4.92 5.24
N ILE A 91 17.65 -5.66 5.47
CA ILE A 91 16.62 -6.00 4.49
C ILE A 91 15.48 -5.00 4.61
N TYR A 92 15.16 -4.32 3.50
CA TYR A 92 14.10 -3.32 3.42
C TYR A 92 13.09 -3.73 2.36
N LEU A 93 11.80 -3.59 2.68
CA LEU A 93 10.71 -3.82 1.74
C LEU A 93 9.84 -2.57 1.68
N GLY A 94 9.79 -1.96 0.49
CA GLY A 94 8.90 -0.86 0.17
C GLY A 94 7.69 -1.32 -0.64
N LEU A 95 6.48 -1.00 -0.17
CA LEU A 95 5.22 -1.22 -0.89
C LEU A 95 4.58 0.14 -1.22
N HIS A 96 5.11 0.78 -2.26
CA HIS A 96 4.82 2.18 -2.56
C HIS A 96 3.67 2.35 -3.55
N ARG A 97 3.06 3.54 -3.54
CA ARG A 97 2.14 4.01 -4.57
C ARG A 97 2.49 5.45 -4.95
N SER A 98 2.74 5.68 -6.22
CA SER A 98 2.92 7.03 -6.75
C SER A 98 1.63 7.46 -7.44
N ASP A 99 1.07 8.59 -7.00
CA ASP A 99 -0.21 9.10 -7.46
C ASP A 99 0.00 10.26 -8.44
N TYR A 100 -0.79 10.29 -9.52
CA TYR A 100 -0.60 11.22 -10.63
C TYR A 100 -1.92 11.86 -11.09
N MET A 101 -1.83 13.06 -11.62
CA MET A 101 -2.91 13.74 -12.35
C MET A 101 -2.38 14.27 -13.68
N THR A 102 -3.25 14.29 -14.71
CA THR A 102 -2.94 14.96 -15.97
C THR A 102 -3.34 16.42 -15.88
N ASP A 103 -2.40 17.33 -16.09
CA ASP A 103 -2.69 18.76 -16.16
C ASP A 103 -3.40 19.09 -17.48
N MET A 104 -4.50 19.84 -17.39
CA MET A 104 -5.34 20.13 -18.57
C MET A 104 -4.72 21.17 -19.50
N HIS A 105 -3.84 22.04 -19.01
CA HIS A 105 -3.28 23.15 -19.79
C HIS A 105 -2.06 22.72 -20.60
N THR A 106 -1.16 21.98 -19.95
CA THR A 106 0.07 21.44 -20.53
C THR A 106 -0.16 20.08 -21.19
N GLY A 107 -1.14 19.32 -20.70
CA GLY A 107 -1.35 17.93 -21.11
C GLY A 107 -0.30 16.99 -20.51
N ASP A 108 0.47 17.42 -19.51
CA ASP A 108 1.53 16.64 -18.87
C ASP A 108 0.98 15.75 -17.75
N LEU A 109 1.67 14.63 -17.51
CA LEU A 109 1.43 13.79 -16.34
C LEU A 109 2.28 14.30 -15.16
N LEU A 110 1.63 14.77 -14.11
CA LEU A 110 2.28 15.32 -12.92
C LEU A 110 2.06 14.40 -11.72
N GLN A 111 3.14 14.14 -10.97
CA GLN A 111 3.06 13.45 -9.70
C GLN A 111 2.43 14.36 -8.65
N VAL A 112 1.44 13.84 -7.94
CA VAL A 112 0.77 14.53 -6.84
C VAL A 112 1.44 14.18 -5.51
N GLU A 113 1.65 12.88 -5.27
CA GLU A 113 2.29 12.38 -4.06
C GLU A 113 2.95 11.02 -4.27
N ILE A 114 3.83 10.66 -3.34
CA ILE A 114 4.38 9.32 -3.20
C ILE A 114 4.03 8.78 -1.80
N ASN A 115 3.28 7.69 -1.79
CA ASN A 115 2.90 6.98 -0.58
C ASN A 115 3.94 5.89 -0.31
N THR A 116 4.74 6.07 0.75
CA THR A 116 5.71 5.06 1.19
C THR A 116 5.16 4.15 2.28
N ILE A 117 4.11 4.58 2.98
CA ILE A 117 3.49 3.87 4.10
C ILE A 117 2.01 3.60 3.84
N SER A 118 1.55 2.39 4.17
CA SER A 118 0.12 1.99 4.15
C SER A 118 -0.61 2.32 2.83
N SER A 119 0.05 2.06 1.70
CA SER A 119 -0.52 2.22 0.35
C SER A 119 -1.75 1.34 0.17
N SER A 120 -2.93 1.94 0.35
CA SER A 120 -4.23 1.27 0.23
C SER A 120 -4.59 0.91 -1.22
N PHE A 121 -5.60 0.05 -1.35
CA PHE A 121 -6.31 -0.33 -2.58
C PHE A 121 -5.57 -1.25 -3.55
N ALA A 122 -4.49 -1.89 -3.11
CA ALA A 122 -3.88 -2.97 -3.90
C ALA A 122 -4.87 -4.14 -4.10
N GLY A 123 -5.70 -4.46 -3.09
CA GLY A 123 -6.72 -5.49 -3.16
C GLY A 123 -7.98 -5.03 -3.92
N LEU A 124 -8.62 -3.98 -3.43
CA LEU A 124 -9.88 -3.47 -4.00
C LEU A 124 -9.68 -2.89 -5.41
N GLY A 125 -8.55 -2.25 -5.70
CA GLY A 125 -8.24 -1.72 -7.03
C GLY A 125 -8.23 -2.82 -8.10
N SER A 126 -7.65 -3.99 -7.79
CA SER A 126 -7.71 -5.16 -8.67
C SER A 126 -9.16 -5.63 -8.90
N GLN A 127 -10.03 -5.56 -7.90
CA GLN A 127 -11.45 -5.92 -8.06
C GLN A 127 -12.22 -4.90 -8.91
N VAL A 128 -11.91 -3.61 -8.80
CA VAL A 128 -12.51 -2.56 -9.65
C VAL A 128 -12.17 -2.77 -11.11
N THR A 129 -10.92 -3.14 -11.43
CA THR A 129 -10.53 -3.51 -12.79
C THR A 129 -11.38 -4.66 -13.35
N LEU A 130 -11.58 -5.73 -12.58
CA LEU A 130 -12.41 -6.87 -13.00
C LEU A 130 -13.87 -6.45 -13.20
N LEU A 131 -14.41 -5.63 -12.29
CA LEU A 131 -15.76 -5.09 -12.39
C LEU A 131 -15.94 -4.26 -13.67
N HIS A 132 -15.04 -3.32 -13.95
CA HIS A 132 -15.16 -2.47 -15.14
C HIS A 132 -15.04 -3.27 -16.43
N ARG A 133 -14.16 -4.27 -16.50
CA ARG A 133 -14.06 -5.17 -17.66
C ARG A 133 -15.36 -5.93 -17.88
N TYR A 134 -15.92 -6.51 -16.82
CA TYR A 134 -17.21 -7.20 -16.87
C TYR A 134 -18.33 -6.27 -17.33
N LEU A 135 -18.42 -5.05 -16.77
CA LEU A 135 -19.45 -4.09 -17.13
C LEU A 135 -19.34 -3.63 -18.57
N VAL A 136 -18.13 -3.36 -19.06
CA VAL A 136 -17.89 -2.99 -20.47
C VAL A 136 -18.30 -4.12 -21.41
N ASP A 137 -17.94 -5.38 -21.12
CA ASP A 137 -18.37 -6.53 -21.91
C ASP A 137 -19.90 -6.71 -21.89
N TYR A 138 -20.52 -6.48 -20.72
CA TYR A 138 -21.96 -6.60 -20.53
C TYR A 138 -22.75 -5.55 -21.34
N ILE A 139 -22.26 -4.31 -21.41
CA ILE A 139 -22.90 -3.22 -22.16
C ILE A 139 -22.44 -3.12 -23.62
N GLY A 140 -21.43 -3.91 -24.03
CA GLY A 140 -20.66 -3.77 -25.27
C GLY A 140 -21.44 -3.77 -26.60
N GLY A 141 -22.75 -4.01 -26.58
CA GLY A 141 -23.64 -3.77 -27.71
C GLY A 141 -24.11 -2.32 -27.89
N GLN A 142 -23.80 -1.41 -26.95
CA GLN A 142 -24.31 -0.03 -26.91
C GLN A 142 -23.22 1.06 -26.74
N SER A 143 -21.93 0.69 -26.68
CA SER A 143 -20.83 1.63 -26.44
C SER A 143 -19.56 1.29 -27.21
N ASP A 144 -18.77 2.29 -27.60
CA ASP A 144 -17.43 2.14 -28.21
C ASP A 144 -16.33 1.75 -27.21
N LEU A 145 -16.69 1.21 -26.05
CA LEU A 145 -15.75 0.80 -25.00
C LEU A 145 -15.24 -0.62 -25.27
N ASP A 146 -13.93 -0.80 -25.18
CA ASP A 146 -13.27 -2.12 -25.27
C ASP A 146 -12.74 -2.51 -23.89
N SER A 147 -13.21 -3.64 -23.35
CA SER A 147 -12.75 -4.16 -22.06
C SER A 147 -11.26 -4.51 -22.08
N LYS A 148 -10.70 -4.82 -23.25
CA LYS A 148 -9.26 -5.07 -23.44
C LYS A 148 -8.42 -3.81 -23.32
N ALA A 149 -9.01 -2.62 -23.48
CA ALA A 149 -8.33 -1.35 -23.25
C ALA A 149 -8.13 -1.03 -21.76
N ILE A 150 -8.85 -1.71 -20.85
CA ILE A 150 -8.67 -1.59 -19.40
C ILE A 150 -7.48 -2.48 -19.00
N PRO A 151 -6.37 -1.93 -18.48
CA PRO A 151 -5.19 -2.71 -18.11
C PRO A 151 -5.50 -3.76 -17.04
N GLU A 152 -4.78 -4.90 -17.09
CA GLU A 152 -4.76 -5.85 -15.98
C GLU A 152 -4.18 -5.19 -14.72
N ASN A 153 -4.66 -5.61 -13.55
CA ASN A 153 -4.24 -5.05 -12.28
C ASN A 153 -3.88 -6.14 -11.27
N GLU A 154 -2.60 -6.47 -11.22
CA GLU A 154 -2.01 -7.49 -10.35
C GLU A 154 -1.41 -6.90 -9.07
N ALA A 155 -1.83 -5.71 -8.63
CA ALA A 155 -1.24 -5.02 -7.48
C ALA A 155 -1.20 -5.89 -6.20
N ALA A 156 -2.32 -6.50 -5.81
CA ALA A 156 -2.37 -7.40 -4.65
C ALA A 156 -1.44 -8.61 -4.78
N VAL A 157 -1.31 -9.16 -5.99
CA VAL A 157 -0.43 -10.31 -6.26
C VAL A 157 1.03 -9.89 -6.21
N GLY A 158 1.36 -8.72 -6.77
CA GLY A 158 2.69 -8.12 -6.71
C GLY A 158 3.11 -7.85 -5.27
N PHE A 159 2.23 -7.26 -4.44
CA PHE A 159 2.49 -7.01 -3.02
C PHE A 159 2.68 -8.33 -2.25
N ALA A 160 1.81 -9.32 -2.46
CA ALA A 160 1.95 -10.64 -1.85
C ALA A 160 3.29 -11.30 -2.22
N LYS A 161 3.71 -11.21 -3.49
CA LYS A 161 5.01 -11.70 -3.94
C LYS A 161 6.16 -10.99 -3.25
N ALA A 162 6.13 -9.66 -3.17
CA ALA A 162 7.18 -8.88 -2.54
C ALA A 162 7.32 -9.21 -1.03
N MET A 163 6.19 -9.38 -0.33
CA MET A 163 6.18 -9.85 1.06
C MET A 163 6.79 -11.25 1.22
N ALA A 164 6.49 -12.16 0.29
CA ALA A 164 7.04 -13.51 0.31
C ALA A 164 8.55 -13.52 0.07
N VAL A 165 9.05 -12.73 -0.89
CA VAL A 165 10.48 -12.58 -1.13
C VAL A 165 11.19 -12.01 0.09
N ALA A 166 10.65 -10.95 0.72
CA ALA A 166 11.23 -10.39 1.94
C ALA A 166 11.26 -11.41 3.10
N PHE A 167 10.24 -12.26 3.21
CA PHE A 167 10.20 -13.34 4.21
C PHE A 167 11.25 -14.42 3.94
N GLU A 168 11.49 -14.77 2.68
CA GLU A 168 12.52 -15.72 2.29
C GLU A 168 13.93 -15.17 2.57
N GLU A 169 14.17 -13.90 2.24
CA GLU A 169 15.43 -13.20 2.55
C GLU A 169 15.69 -13.09 4.07
N TRP A 170 14.63 -12.98 4.88
CA TRP A 170 14.75 -13.03 6.34
C TRP A 170 15.26 -14.38 6.84
N GLY A 171 15.06 -15.48 6.10
CA GLY A 171 15.74 -16.76 6.33
C GLY A 171 15.29 -17.54 7.56
N ASN A 172 14.19 -17.16 8.22
CA ASN A 172 13.66 -17.87 9.40
C ASN A 172 12.26 -18.43 9.14
N SER A 173 12.16 -19.75 8.96
CA SER A 173 10.90 -20.45 8.67
C SER A 173 9.86 -20.42 9.80
N SER A 174 10.28 -20.08 11.02
CA SER A 174 9.38 -19.93 12.19
C SER A 174 8.90 -18.49 12.36
N ALA A 175 9.42 -17.54 11.58
CA ALA A 175 8.97 -16.17 11.60
C ALA A 175 7.55 -16.02 11.05
N VAL A 176 6.98 -14.84 11.25
CA VAL A 176 5.68 -14.44 10.69
C VAL A 176 5.80 -13.04 10.12
N VAL A 177 4.96 -12.72 9.14
CA VAL A 177 4.76 -11.34 8.70
C VAL A 177 3.73 -10.68 9.60
N LEU A 178 4.10 -9.58 10.24
CA LEU A 178 3.21 -8.80 11.08
C LEU A 178 2.62 -7.63 10.27
N MET A 179 1.31 -7.62 10.10
CA MET A 179 0.56 -6.48 9.58
C MET A 179 0.06 -5.62 10.74
N VAL A 180 0.59 -4.40 10.85
CA VAL A 180 0.14 -3.45 11.87
C VAL A 180 -1.12 -2.75 11.38
N VAL A 181 -2.24 -2.93 12.09
CA VAL A 181 -3.58 -2.47 11.67
C VAL A 181 -4.18 -1.46 12.65
N GLN A 182 -5.09 -0.63 12.15
CA GLN A 182 -5.85 0.30 12.98
C GLN A 182 -7.05 -0.40 13.63
N PRO A 183 -7.36 -0.13 14.91
CA PRO A 183 -8.60 -0.59 15.52
C PRO A 183 -9.83 0.00 14.82
N GLY A 184 -10.82 -0.83 14.48
CA GLY A 184 -12.05 -0.36 13.83
C GLY A 184 -11.90 -0.03 12.35
N GLU A 185 -10.88 -0.58 11.68
CA GLU A 185 -10.62 -0.36 10.25
C GLU A 185 -11.79 -0.82 9.38
N ARG A 186 -12.38 0.10 8.62
CA ARG A 186 -13.49 -0.20 7.70
C ARG A 186 -13.01 -0.67 6.33
N ASN A 187 -11.77 -0.35 5.96
CA ASN A 187 -11.10 -0.85 4.77
C ASN A 187 -10.40 -2.21 5.01
N VAL A 188 -10.78 -2.96 6.05
CA VAL A 188 -10.15 -4.25 6.40
C VAL A 188 -10.21 -5.27 5.28
N TYR A 189 -11.18 -5.14 4.36
CA TYR A 189 -11.33 -6.05 3.23
C TYR A 189 -10.26 -5.89 2.16
N ASP A 190 -9.65 -4.72 2.04
CA ASP A 190 -8.47 -4.52 1.18
C ASP A 190 -7.26 -5.29 1.73
N GLN A 191 -7.07 -5.24 3.05
CA GLN A 191 -6.07 -6.03 3.77
C GLN A 191 -6.35 -7.53 3.68
N TYR A 192 -7.62 -7.95 3.80
CA TYR A 192 -8.00 -9.35 3.64
C TYR A 192 -7.69 -9.86 2.24
N TRP A 193 -7.99 -9.09 1.19
CA TRP A 193 -7.63 -9.47 -0.17
C TRP A 193 -6.14 -9.73 -0.34
N LEU A 194 -5.30 -8.84 0.19
CA LEU A 194 -3.85 -9.05 0.20
C LEU A 194 -3.46 -10.32 0.98
N SER A 195 -4.05 -10.53 2.16
CA SER A 195 -3.80 -11.72 2.98
C SER A 195 -4.18 -13.03 2.28
N THR A 196 -5.30 -13.02 1.55
CA THR A 196 -5.78 -14.15 0.76
C THR A 196 -4.81 -14.45 -0.37
N LYS A 197 -4.33 -13.42 -1.10
CA LYS A 197 -3.33 -13.63 -2.16
C LYS A 197 -2.00 -14.14 -1.64
N LEU A 198 -1.57 -13.68 -0.46
CA LEU A 198 -0.39 -14.22 0.21
C LEU A 198 -0.60 -15.69 0.60
N GLN A 199 -1.72 -16.04 1.23
CA GLN A 199 -2.01 -17.41 1.65
C GLN A 199 -2.17 -18.38 0.47
N GLU A 200 -2.88 -17.98 -0.58
CA GLU A 200 -3.14 -18.81 -1.78
C GLU A 200 -1.84 -19.13 -2.53
N LYS A 201 -0.97 -18.13 -2.72
CA LYS A 201 0.24 -18.26 -3.55
C LYS A 201 1.48 -18.65 -2.74
N TYR A 202 1.55 -18.26 -1.48
CA TYR A 202 2.70 -18.41 -0.60
C TYR A 202 2.30 -18.96 0.79
N PRO A 203 1.70 -20.16 0.87
CA PRO A 203 1.11 -20.71 2.09
C PRO A 203 2.09 -20.93 3.26
N LYS A 204 3.41 -20.88 3.00
CA LYS A 204 4.44 -20.92 4.04
C LYS A 204 4.57 -19.61 4.81
N VAL A 205 4.18 -18.48 4.21
CA VAL A 205 4.27 -17.15 4.80
C VAL A 205 3.03 -16.90 5.64
N LYS A 206 3.19 -16.93 6.96
CA LYS A 206 2.09 -16.68 7.90
C LYS A 206 1.94 -15.19 8.15
N LEU A 207 0.73 -14.66 7.94
CA LEU A 207 0.39 -13.27 8.25
C LEU A 207 -0.36 -13.19 9.58
N HIS A 208 0.08 -12.30 10.46
CA HIS A 208 -0.62 -11.96 11.69
C HIS A 208 -0.96 -10.47 11.71
N CYS A 209 -2.21 -10.13 12.04
CA CYS A 209 -2.63 -8.74 12.16
C CYS A 209 -2.70 -8.32 13.63
N ASN A 210 -2.15 -7.16 13.97
CA ASN A 210 -2.26 -6.61 15.32
C ASN A 210 -2.20 -5.07 15.31
N SER A 211 -2.73 -4.41 16.33
CA SER A 211 -2.60 -2.96 16.50
C SER A 211 -1.36 -2.61 17.32
N PHE A 212 -0.85 -1.37 17.21
CA PHE A 212 0.25 -0.90 18.06
C PHE A 212 -0.02 -1.12 19.56
N LEU A 213 -1.26 -0.90 20.02
CA LEU A 213 -1.64 -1.13 21.42
C LEU A 213 -1.66 -2.62 21.80
N GLY A 214 -1.93 -3.50 20.85
CA GLY A 214 -1.84 -4.93 21.07
C GLY A 214 -0.39 -5.42 21.07
N LEU A 215 0.48 -4.82 20.26
CA LEU A 215 1.91 -5.13 20.22
C LEU A 215 2.62 -4.72 21.52
N SER A 216 2.26 -3.58 22.13
CA SER A 216 2.84 -3.16 23.41
C SER A 216 2.54 -4.11 24.58
N LYS A 217 1.60 -5.05 24.40
CA LYS A 217 1.23 -6.08 25.38
C LYS A 217 1.88 -7.44 25.09
N ILE A 218 2.61 -7.57 23.98
CA ILE A 218 3.27 -8.80 23.54
C ILE A 218 4.78 -8.57 23.63
N PHE A 219 5.51 -9.53 24.19
CA PHE A 219 6.97 -9.51 24.14
C PHE A 219 7.41 -9.89 22.72
N ILE A 220 7.77 -8.90 21.91
CA ILE A 220 8.20 -9.12 20.51
C ILE A 220 9.72 -9.08 20.47
N MET A 221 10.34 -10.21 20.11
CA MET A 221 11.80 -10.34 20.05
C MET A 221 12.45 -9.57 18.90
N GLN A 222 11.70 -9.11 17.89
CA GLN A 222 12.19 -8.22 16.82
C GLN A 222 11.01 -7.66 16.02
N LEU A 223 10.94 -6.33 15.88
CA LEU A 223 10.10 -5.66 14.88
C LEU A 223 11.03 -5.21 13.74
N ALA A 224 10.75 -5.67 12.52
CA ALA A 224 11.25 -5.02 11.32
C ALA A 224 10.18 -4.01 10.89
N CYS A 225 10.47 -2.72 11.01
CA CYS A 225 9.62 -1.68 10.40
C CYS A 225 9.82 -1.70 8.89
N PHE A 226 8.72 -1.78 8.15
CA PHE A 226 8.71 -1.50 6.71
C PHE A 226 8.81 0.01 6.53
N SER A 227 9.91 0.46 5.93
CA SER A 227 10.15 1.84 5.50
C SER A 227 9.54 2.10 4.13
#